data_AF-A0A1G2K2N0-F1
#
_entry.id   AF-A0A1G2K2N0-F1
#
_cell.length_a   1.000
_cell.length_b   1.000
_cell.length_c   1.000
_cell.angle_alpha   90.00
_cell.angle_beta   90.00
_cell.angle_gamma   90.00
#
_symmetry.space_group_name_H-M   'P 1'
#
loop_
_entity.id
_entity.type
_entity.pdbx_description
1 polymer ?
#
loop_
_entity_poly.entity_id
_entity_poly.type
_entity_poly.pdbx_seq_one_letter_code
_entity_poly.pdbx_strand_id
1 'polypeptide(L)'
;MKKKLFILFGVVLIFSGLFFLFGSRVLGVFFPKKEYVLTRSESSVHRFRDSSTRLDAIRVKVFYAVPRNRTGDIPNDWKTPIEEALRRAVSFHSLQFRGKSSLAFDVYPKPVILDEESHFYNTDITARGNPHALISVAEELDRRVFQPDGDLYDAGFSAFKKGEYPVFGIIYEGVGASGGIIQDSPKQSAGEVARELKLPEFLIFKVHVPSANGFFILSRDFLTDAEYHVNSATLLYHEFSHTMAIPDGYDLDTGASYTADIMGDGRRKPLLRTYLSRDILSGMGLVE
;
A
#
# COMPACT_ATOMS: atom_id res chain seq x y z
N MET A 1 -27.10 -48.17 68.06
CA MET A 1 -27.34 -46.71 67.91
C MET A 1 -26.11 -45.95 68.38
N LYS A 2 -25.52 -45.10 67.49
CA LYS A 2 -24.77 -43.82 67.68
C LYS A 2 -23.89 -43.68 68.95
N LYS A 3 -22.58 -43.33 68.94
CA LYS A 3 -21.83 -42.19 68.32
C LYS A 3 -20.30 -42.52 68.40
N LYS A 4 -19.48 -42.43 67.33
CA LYS A 4 -18.51 -41.34 66.96
C LYS A 4 -17.75 -40.70 68.14
N LEU A 5 -16.45 -40.33 68.13
CA LEU A 5 -15.26 -40.43 67.24
C LEU A 5 -14.13 -39.58 67.93
N PHE A 6 -12.85 -39.79 67.52
CA PHE A 6 -11.63 -38.95 67.75
C PHE A 6 -10.92 -39.10 69.11
N ILE A 7 -9.58 -39.16 69.23
CA ILE A 7 -8.48 -38.39 68.60
C ILE A 7 -7.18 -39.24 68.60
N LEU A 8 -6.37 -39.19 67.53
CA LEU A 8 -4.94 -38.82 67.52
C LEU A 8 -4.19 -39.40 66.28
N PHE A 9 -4.05 -38.59 65.24
CA PHE A 9 -2.97 -38.74 64.23
C PHE A 9 -2.54 -37.35 63.76
N GLY A 10 -2.00 -36.56 64.69
CA GLY A 10 -1.22 -35.39 64.36
C GLY A 10 0.24 -35.82 64.26
N VAL A 11 0.85 -35.71 63.06
CA VAL A 11 2.29 -35.41 62.79
C VAL A 11 2.67 -35.59 61.30
N VAL A 12 1.86 -36.15 60.40
CA VAL A 12 2.32 -36.43 59.01
C VAL A 12 2.15 -35.28 57.99
N LEU A 13 1.54 -34.14 58.33
CA LEU A 13 1.13 -33.11 57.34
C LEU A 13 2.03 -31.86 57.22
N ILE A 14 3.29 -31.89 57.70
CA ILE A 14 4.18 -30.71 57.57
C ILE A 14 5.33 -30.91 56.57
N PHE A 15 5.69 -32.16 56.22
CA PHE A 15 6.81 -32.40 55.28
C PHE A 15 6.43 -32.52 53.80
N SER A 16 5.16 -32.75 53.46
CA SER A 16 4.73 -32.90 52.06
C SER A 16 4.57 -31.56 51.32
N GLY A 17 4.21 -30.48 52.02
CA GLY A 17 4.01 -29.15 51.42
C GLY A 17 5.30 -28.44 51.03
N LEU A 18 6.36 -28.61 51.83
CA LEU A 18 7.67 -27.98 51.57
C LEU A 18 8.44 -28.67 50.44
N PHE A 19 8.27 -29.98 50.25
CA PHE A 19 8.92 -30.70 49.15
C PHE A 19 8.32 -30.35 47.78
N PHE A 20 7.01 -30.03 47.72
CA PHE A 20 6.35 -29.63 46.47
C PHE A 20 6.72 -28.20 46.03
N LEU A 21 6.92 -27.29 46.98
CA LEU A 21 7.32 -25.90 46.71
C LEU A 21 8.81 -25.74 46.38
N PHE A 22 9.68 -26.60 46.94
CA PHE A 22 11.12 -26.56 46.62
C PHE A 22 11.51 -27.49 45.45
N GLY A 23 10.90 -28.67 45.33
CA GLY A 23 11.22 -29.63 44.26
C GLY A 23 10.90 -29.11 42.85
N SER A 24 9.83 -28.32 42.71
CA SER A 24 9.46 -27.68 41.43
C SER A 24 10.45 -26.59 40.99
N ARG A 25 11.14 -25.92 41.94
CA ARG A 25 12.20 -24.96 41.62
C ARG A 25 13.52 -25.63 41.27
N VAL A 26 13.85 -26.78 41.86
CA VAL A 26 15.11 -27.49 41.59
C VAL A 26 15.04 -28.26 40.26
N LEU A 27 13.89 -28.87 39.90
CA LEU A 27 13.76 -29.53 38.59
C LEU A 27 13.80 -28.55 37.40
N GLY A 28 13.36 -27.31 37.59
CA GLY A 28 13.46 -26.26 36.55
C GLY A 28 14.90 -25.84 36.22
N VAL A 29 15.87 -26.16 37.08
CA VAL A 29 17.30 -25.88 36.86
C VAL A 29 18.01 -27.02 36.12
N PHE A 30 17.54 -28.27 36.29
CA PHE A 30 18.15 -29.45 35.65
C PHE A 30 17.54 -29.84 34.30
N PHE A 31 16.32 -29.38 34.01
CA PHE A 31 15.70 -29.52 32.69
C PHE A 31 15.45 -28.13 32.11
N PRO A 32 16.46 -27.48 31.48
CA PRO A 32 16.18 -26.30 30.70
C PRO A 32 15.10 -26.68 29.69
N LYS A 33 13.93 -26.02 29.77
CA LYS A 33 12.97 -26.08 28.67
C LYS A 33 13.78 -25.73 27.43
N LYS A 34 13.91 -26.67 26.49
CA LYS A 34 14.27 -26.31 25.13
C LYS A 34 13.17 -25.35 24.70
N GLU A 35 13.42 -24.06 24.86
CA GLU A 35 12.77 -23.06 24.03
C GLU A 35 13.13 -23.48 22.61
N TYR A 36 12.21 -24.19 21.98
CA TYR A 36 12.10 -24.12 20.55
C TYR A 36 11.80 -22.65 20.28
N VAL A 37 12.86 -21.86 20.14
CA VAL A 37 12.79 -20.63 19.38
C VAL A 37 12.47 -21.13 17.98
N LEU A 38 11.16 -21.22 17.70
CA LEU A 38 10.68 -21.07 16.35
C LEU A 38 11.20 -19.68 15.97
N THR A 39 12.40 -19.60 15.42
CA THR A 39 12.83 -18.49 14.58
C THR A 39 11.89 -18.54 13.40
N ARG A 40 10.67 -18.08 13.63
CA ARG A 40 9.77 -17.67 12.58
C ARG A 40 10.54 -16.53 11.94
N SER A 41 11.19 -16.82 10.82
CA SER A 41 11.73 -15.79 9.95
C SER A 41 10.68 -14.70 9.89
N GLU A 42 10.95 -13.54 10.49
CA GLU A 42 10.04 -12.41 10.38
C GLU A 42 10.00 -12.09 8.89
N SER A 43 8.98 -12.59 8.21
CA SER A 43 8.81 -12.36 6.79
C SER A 43 8.59 -10.86 6.62
N SER A 44 9.53 -10.22 5.96
CA SER A 44 9.46 -8.81 5.61
C SER A 44 8.34 -8.60 4.61
N VAL A 45 7.64 -7.47 4.74
CA VAL A 45 6.62 -7.10 3.75
C VAL A 45 7.30 -6.90 2.41
N HIS A 46 6.76 -7.52 1.37
CA HIS A 46 7.30 -7.47 0.02
C HIS A 46 6.18 -7.25 -0.99
N ARG A 47 6.56 -6.90 -2.21
CA ARG A 47 5.64 -6.74 -3.34
C ARG A 47 4.79 -7.99 -3.51
N PHE A 48 3.53 -7.83 -3.90
CA PHE A 48 2.59 -8.95 -3.95
C PHE A 48 3.13 -10.07 -4.85
N ARG A 49 3.32 -11.26 -4.25
CA ARG A 49 3.89 -12.46 -4.88
C ARG A 49 5.32 -12.30 -5.42
N ASP A 50 6.05 -11.28 -4.99
CA ASP A 50 7.46 -11.07 -5.30
C ASP A 50 8.24 -10.72 -4.03
N SER A 51 8.95 -11.71 -3.48
CA SER A 51 9.78 -11.55 -2.28
C SER A 51 11.11 -10.85 -2.53
N SER A 52 11.50 -10.60 -3.78
CA SER A 52 12.74 -9.90 -4.11
C SER A 52 12.64 -8.39 -3.89
N THR A 53 11.42 -7.83 -3.97
CA THR A 53 11.16 -6.40 -3.79
C THR A 53 10.58 -6.13 -2.41
N ARG A 54 11.38 -5.55 -1.51
CA ARG A 54 10.95 -5.22 -0.15
C ARG A 54 10.10 -3.96 -0.11
N LEU A 55 9.10 -3.95 0.79
CA LEU A 55 8.18 -2.83 1.02
C LEU A 55 8.16 -2.43 2.50
N ASP A 56 9.30 -2.49 3.20
CA ASP A 56 9.38 -2.08 4.61
C ASP A 56 9.11 -0.57 4.80
N ALA A 57 9.52 0.24 3.82
CA ALA A 57 9.31 1.67 3.79
C ALA A 57 8.93 2.13 2.37
N ILE A 58 7.74 2.68 2.21
CA ILE A 58 7.24 3.23 0.96
C ILE A 58 7.19 4.74 1.09
N ARG A 59 7.79 5.43 0.11
CA ARG A 59 7.76 6.88 0.00
C ARG A 59 7.02 7.26 -1.27
N VAL A 60 5.93 7.99 -1.12
CA VAL A 60 5.15 8.49 -2.24
C VAL A 60 5.41 9.99 -2.41
N LYS A 61 5.89 10.40 -3.58
CA LYS A 61 5.97 11.81 -3.98
C LYS A 61 4.64 12.16 -4.67
N VAL A 62 3.87 13.03 -4.03
CA VAL A 62 2.50 13.35 -4.45
C VAL A 62 2.47 14.68 -5.19
N PHE A 63 1.83 14.69 -6.34
CA PHE A 63 1.66 15.85 -7.20
C PHE A 63 0.18 16.15 -7.38
N TYR A 64 -0.16 17.44 -7.42
CA TYR A 64 -1.41 17.89 -8.01
C TYR A 64 -1.10 18.40 -9.41
N ALA A 65 -1.42 17.59 -10.42
CA ALA A 65 -1.10 17.82 -11.82
C ALA A 65 -2.30 18.44 -12.54
N VAL A 66 -2.09 19.57 -13.21
CA VAL A 66 -3.15 20.37 -13.80
C VAL A 66 -2.82 20.66 -15.27
N PRO A 67 -3.61 20.18 -16.25
CA PRO A 67 -3.44 20.56 -17.65
C PRO A 67 -3.50 22.08 -17.85
N ARG A 68 -2.78 22.59 -18.85
CA ARG A 68 -2.64 24.05 -19.04
C ARG A 68 -3.97 24.79 -19.23
N ASN A 69 -4.94 24.15 -19.85
CA ASN A 69 -6.29 24.71 -20.05
C ASN A 69 -7.22 24.59 -18.81
N ARG A 70 -6.74 23.98 -17.71
CA ARG A 70 -7.50 23.75 -16.47
C ARG A 70 -7.01 24.59 -15.30
N THR A 71 -6.08 25.53 -15.51
CA THR A 71 -5.54 26.34 -14.40
C THR A 71 -6.58 27.22 -13.71
N GLY A 72 -7.67 27.56 -14.40
CA GLY A 72 -8.81 28.29 -13.82
C GLY A 72 -9.65 27.45 -12.86
N ASP A 73 -9.53 26.11 -12.92
CA ASP A 73 -10.29 25.17 -12.09
C ASP A 73 -9.56 24.84 -10.76
N ILE A 74 -8.33 25.35 -10.56
CA ILE A 74 -7.52 25.11 -9.36
C ILE A 74 -8.21 25.72 -8.13
N PRO A 75 -8.64 24.90 -7.14
CA PRO A 75 -9.23 25.43 -5.92
C PRO A 75 -8.17 26.13 -5.05
N ASN A 76 -8.58 27.21 -4.37
CA ASN A 76 -7.70 27.89 -3.40
C ASN A 76 -7.17 26.95 -2.31
N ASP A 77 -7.98 25.98 -1.91
CA ASP A 77 -7.65 24.97 -0.90
C ASP A 77 -7.44 23.57 -1.52
N TRP A 78 -6.75 23.51 -2.66
CA TRP A 78 -6.52 22.24 -3.37
C TRP A 78 -5.78 21.18 -2.52
N LYS A 79 -4.97 21.62 -1.56
CA LYS A 79 -4.04 20.74 -0.83
C LYS A 79 -4.69 20.00 0.33
N THR A 80 -5.63 20.62 1.04
CA THR A 80 -6.31 20.04 2.21
C THR A 80 -7.00 18.70 1.90
N PRO A 81 -7.87 18.56 0.87
CA PRO A 81 -8.54 17.29 0.59
C PRO A 81 -7.54 16.17 0.27
N ILE A 82 -6.43 16.50 -0.41
CA ILE A 82 -5.35 15.56 -0.70
C ILE A 82 -4.71 15.10 0.62
N GLU A 83 -4.19 16.03 1.43
CA GLU A 83 -3.50 15.70 2.67
C GLU A 83 -4.39 14.92 3.66
N GLU A 84 -5.70 15.22 3.71
CA GLU A 84 -6.65 14.45 4.50
C GLU A 84 -6.78 13.00 4.04
N ALA A 85 -6.93 12.77 2.72
CA ALA A 85 -6.98 11.43 2.16
C ALA A 85 -5.68 10.66 2.39
N LEU A 86 -4.53 11.32 2.23
CA LEU A 86 -3.21 10.74 2.50
C LEU A 86 -3.04 10.34 3.97
N ARG A 87 -3.44 11.19 4.93
CA ARG A 87 -3.38 10.85 6.37
C ARG A 87 -4.19 9.60 6.70
N ARG A 88 -5.38 9.45 6.09
CA ARG A 88 -6.23 8.27 6.25
C ARG A 88 -5.56 7.04 5.62
N ALA A 89 -4.98 7.17 4.44
CA ALA A 89 -4.21 6.11 3.77
C ALA A 89 -3.03 5.62 4.62
N VAL A 90 -2.22 6.51 5.23
CA VAL A 90 -1.14 6.13 6.16
C VAL A 90 -1.67 5.31 7.33
N SER A 91 -2.76 5.77 7.95
CA SER A 91 -3.36 5.12 9.11
C SER A 91 -3.87 3.72 8.76
N PHE A 92 -4.53 3.59 7.61
CA PHE A 92 -4.99 2.31 7.10
C PHE A 92 -3.83 1.37 6.78
N HIS A 93 -2.80 1.84 6.07
CA HIS A 93 -1.60 1.06 5.75
C HIS A 93 -0.96 0.47 7.00
N SER A 94 -0.71 1.33 8.00
CA SER A 94 -0.09 0.94 9.26
C SER A 94 -0.91 -0.14 9.98
N LEU A 95 -2.24 -0.05 9.94
CA LEU A 95 -3.14 -1.05 10.52
C LEU A 95 -3.08 -2.37 9.75
N GLN A 96 -3.22 -2.33 8.41
CA GLN A 96 -3.24 -3.54 7.57
C GLN A 96 -1.92 -4.32 7.69
N PHE A 97 -0.79 -3.63 7.73
CA PHE A 97 0.54 -4.24 7.81
C PHE A 97 1.08 -4.39 9.24
N ARG A 98 0.27 -4.10 10.27
CA ARG A 98 0.65 -4.24 11.69
C ARG A 98 1.97 -3.53 12.03
N GLY A 99 2.21 -2.38 11.39
CA GLY A 99 3.45 -1.59 11.52
C GLY A 99 4.70 -2.19 10.86
N LYS A 100 4.62 -3.34 10.17
CA LYS A 100 5.76 -3.97 9.48
C LYS A 100 6.13 -3.31 8.14
N SER A 101 5.25 -2.47 7.62
CA SER A 101 5.48 -1.63 6.46
C SER A 101 5.06 -0.21 6.80
N SER A 102 5.93 0.75 6.49
CA SER A 102 5.68 2.17 6.69
C SER A 102 5.32 2.83 5.36
N LEU A 103 4.36 3.75 5.40
CA LEU A 103 3.93 4.55 4.26
C LEU A 103 4.05 6.02 4.64
N ALA A 104 4.75 6.78 3.81
CA ALA A 104 4.91 8.21 4.00
C ALA A 104 4.75 8.96 2.68
N PHE A 105 4.23 10.17 2.77
CA PHE A 105 3.91 11.01 1.62
C PHE A 105 4.64 12.35 1.72
N ASP A 106 5.20 12.81 0.61
CA ASP A 106 5.68 14.18 0.46
C ASP A 106 4.86 14.84 -0.66
N VAL A 107 4.07 15.86 -0.34
CA VAL A 107 3.24 16.58 -1.32
C VAL A 107 4.05 17.74 -1.90
N TYR A 108 4.17 17.79 -3.22
CA TYR A 108 4.85 18.88 -3.92
C TYR A 108 4.19 20.22 -3.55
N PRO A 109 4.97 21.28 -3.25
CA PRO A 109 4.43 22.45 -2.56
C PRO A 109 3.47 23.30 -3.41
N LYS A 110 3.46 23.13 -4.72
CA LYS A 110 2.61 23.89 -5.65
C LYS A 110 1.90 22.93 -6.62
N PRO A 111 0.74 23.31 -7.18
CA PRO A 111 0.20 22.61 -8.35
C PRO A 111 1.25 22.59 -9.47
N VAL A 112 1.41 21.44 -10.12
CA VAL A 112 2.26 21.30 -11.30
C VAL A 112 1.41 21.57 -12.52
N ILE A 113 1.65 22.70 -13.17
CA ILE A 113 0.98 23.05 -14.43
C ILE A 113 1.68 22.31 -15.55
N LEU A 114 0.94 21.40 -16.19
CA LEU A 114 1.47 20.54 -17.24
C LEU A 114 1.72 21.31 -18.53
N ASP A 115 2.60 20.77 -19.38
CA ASP A 115 2.99 21.44 -20.63
C ASP A 115 1.84 21.48 -21.63
N GLU A 116 1.05 20.41 -21.71
CA GLU A 116 -0.05 20.28 -22.67
C GLU A 116 -1.45 20.52 -22.07
N GLU A 117 -2.46 20.56 -22.94
CA GLU A 117 -3.88 20.66 -22.57
C GLU A 117 -4.51 19.29 -22.28
N SER A 118 -5.70 19.26 -21.66
CA SER A 118 -6.37 18.02 -21.25
C SER A 118 -6.53 16.99 -22.38
N HIS A 119 -6.73 17.43 -23.63
CA HIS A 119 -6.93 16.53 -24.77
C HIS A 119 -5.70 15.68 -25.09
N PHE A 120 -4.49 16.24 -24.91
CA PHE A 120 -3.23 15.52 -25.08
C PHE A 120 -3.13 14.34 -24.09
N TYR A 121 -3.43 14.60 -22.81
CA TYR A 121 -3.30 13.59 -21.76
C TYR A 121 -4.43 12.56 -21.77
N ASN A 122 -5.67 13.01 -21.91
CA ASN A 122 -6.83 12.15 -21.74
C ASN A 122 -7.09 11.25 -22.95
N THR A 123 -6.63 11.67 -24.14
CA THR A 123 -6.97 11.05 -25.42
C THR A 123 -8.49 10.95 -25.64
N ASP A 124 -8.92 10.34 -26.74
CA ASP A 124 -10.35 10.08 -26.99
C ASP A 124 -10.88 8.86 -26.21
N ILE A 125 -10.00 8.02 -25.65
CA ILE A 125 -10.37 6.76 -24.98
C ILE A 125 -9.75 6.72 -23.58
N THR A 126 -10.55 6.98 -22.56
CA THR A 126 -10.15 6.93 -21.14
C THR A 126 -10.45 5.58 -20.47
N ALA A 127 -10.63 4.52 -21.26
CA ALA A 127 -10.97 3.19 -20.76
C ALA A 127 -9.94 2.70 -19.72
N ARG A 128 -10.39 1.88 -18.76
CA ARG A 128 -9.53 1.24 -17.75
C ARG A 128 -8.70 2.23 -16.93
N GLY A 129 -9.31 3.36 -16.56
CA GLY A 129 -8.68 4.29 -15.64
C GLY A 129 -7.69 5.28 -16.26
N ASN A 130 -7.67 5.38 -17.59
CA ASN A 130 -6.82 6.29 -18.36
C ASN A 130 -5.30 6.10 -18.13
N PRO A 131 -4.74 4.94 -18.50
CA PRO A 131 -3.30 4.68 -18.34
C PRO A 131 -2.42 5.61 -19.18
N HIS A 132 -2.94 6.16 -20.28
CA HIS A 132 -2.19 7.13 -21.09
C HIS A 132 -1.89 8.42 -20.32
N ALA A 133 -2.89 8.97 -19.61
CA ALA A 133 -2.67 10.14 -18.76
C ALA A 133 -1.70 9.81 -17.62
N LEU A 134 -1.84 8.65 -16.96
CA LEU A 134 -0.90 8.21 -15.92
C LEU A 134 0.55 8.25 -16.41
N ILE A 135 0.81 7.61 -17.56
CA ILE A 135 2.17 7.49 -18.11
C ILE A 135 2.69 8.85 -18.53
N SER A 136 1.95 9.58 -19.35
CA SER A 136 2.41 10.86 -19.93
C SER A 136 2.67 11.90 -18.84
N VAL A 137 1.80 11.98 -17.83
CA VAL A 137 1.99 12.89 -16.69
C VAL A 137 3.17 12.44 -15.83
N ALA A 138 3.33 11.13 -15.57
CA ALA A 138 4.46 10.64 -14.78
C ALA A 138 5.82 10.90 -15.46
N GLU A 139 5.91 10.72 -16.79
CA GLU A 139 7.12 11.01 -17.56
C GLU A 139 7.46 12.51 -17.56
N GLU A 140 6.45 13.37 -17.68
CA GLU A 140 6.65 14.81 -17.55
C GLU A 140 7.12 15.20 -16.14
N LEU A 141 6.51 14.63 -15.09
CA LEU A 141 6.89 14.90 -13.71
C LEU A 141 8.33 14.43 -13.42
N ASP A 142 8.72 13.25 -13.91
CA ASP A 142 10.09 12.75 -13.78
C ASP A 142 11.08 13.73 -14.41
N ARG A 143 10.86 14.09 -15.68
CA ARG A 143 11.69 15.04 -16.43
C ARG A 143 11.79 16.40 -15.74
N ARG A 144 10.69 16.95 -15.23
CA ARG A 144 10.64 18.34 -14.74
C ARG A 144 11.05 18.49 -13.28
N VAL A 145 10.74 17.51 -12.43
CA VAL A 145 10.91 17.61 -10.97
C VAL A 145 12.09 16.78 -10.45
N PHE A 146 12.43 15.67 -11.10
CA PHE A 146 13.44 14.73 -10.58
C PHE A 146 14.78 14.81 -11.32
N GLN A 147 14.79 15.30 -12.56
CA GLN A 147 16.04 15.50 -13.29
C GLN A 147 16.69 16.83 -12.91
N PRO A 148 18.01 16.89 -12.67
CA PRO A 148 18.71 18.12 -12.27
C PRO A 148 18.59 19.31 -13.23
N ASP A 149 18.28 19.04 -14.51
CA ASP A 149 18.05 20.03 -15.56
C ASP A 149 16.56 20.38 -15.75
N GLY A 150 15.67 19.77 -14.97
CA GLY A 150 14.24 20.05 -14.95
C GLY A 150 13.91 21.45 -14.42
N ASP A 151 12.91 22.10 -15.03
CA ASP A 151 12.50 23.46 -14.68
C ASP A 151 11.79 23.58 -13.32
N LEU A 152 11.31 22.44 -12.78
CA LEU A 152 10.69 22.31 -11.47
C LEU A 152 11.56 21.50 -10.49
N TYR A 153 12.85 21.32 -10.80
CA TYR A 153 13.73 20.50 -9.98
C TYR A 153 13.89 21.08 -8.57
N ASP A 154 13.66 20.23 -7.57
CA ASP A 154 13.94 20.52 -6.17
C ASP A 154 14.69 19.33 -5.57
N ALA A 155 15.96 19.52 -5.22
CA ALA A 155 16.82 18.45 -4.69
C ALA A 155 16.32 17.87 -3.35
N GLY A 156 15.64 18.68 -2.53
CA GLY A 156 15.08 18.23 -1.26
C GLY A 156 13.83 17.38 -1.45
N PHE A 157 12.98 17.75 -2.41
CA PHE A 157 11.77 17.01 -2.75
C PHE A 157 12.05 15.75 -3.58
N SER A 158 12.91 15.84 -4.60
CA SER A 158 13.20 14.75 -5.54
C SER A 158 13.96 13.59 -4.92
N ALA A 159 14.66 13.81 -3.80
CA ALA A 159 15.43 12.77 -3.14
C ALA A 159 14.55 11.71 -2.46
N PHE A 160 14.89 10.44 -2.68
CA PHE A 160 14.44 9.29 -1.90
C PHE A 160 15.54 8.81 -0.97
N LYS A 161 15.20 8.35 0.23
CA LYS A 161 16.19 7.76 1.13
C LYS A 161 16.53 6.36 0.67
N LYS A 162 17.78 5.95 0.92
CA LYS A 162 18.23 4.58 0.64
C LYS A 162 17.32 3.57 1.36
N GLY A 163 16.77 2.63 0.59
CA GLY A 163 15.87 1.59 1.10
C GLY A 163 14.39 1.95 1.13
N GLU A 164 14.01 3.19 0.78
CA GLU A 164 12.61 3.51 0.48
C GLU A 164 12.22 2.95 -0.90
N TYR A 165 10.99 2.43 -1.00
CA TYR A 165 10.35 2.08 -2.26
C TYR A 165 9.69 3.35 -2.84
N PRO A 166 10.24 3.90 -3.95
CA PRO A 166 9.79 5.17 -4.52
C PRO A 166 8.52 4.99 -5.34
N VAL A 167 7.52 5.84 -5.08
CA VAL A 167 6.24 5.85 -5.78
C VAL A 167 5.84 7.27 -6.17
N PHE A 168 5.25 7.45 -7.35
CA PHE A 168 4.58 8.69 -7.71
C PHE A 168 3.08 8.59 -7.47
N GLY A 169 2.51 9.56 -6.75
CA GLY A 169 1.07 9.71 -6.60
C GLY A 169 0.59 10.96 -7.33
N ILE A 170 -0.28 10.81 -8.31
CA ILE A 170 -0.72 11.91 -9.17
C ILE A 170 -2.20 12.19 -8.88
N ILE A 171 -2.49 13.30 -8.22
CA ILE A 171 -3.85 13.84 -8.16
C ILE A 171 -4.04 14.72 -9.39
N TYR A 172 -5.03 14.41 -10.22
CA TYR A 172 -5.09 14.96 -11.57
C TYR A 172 -6.36 15.78 -11.82
N GLU A 173 -6.19 16.98 -12.38
CA GLU A 173 -7.31 17.83 -12.83
C GLU A 173 -7.84 17.36 -14.19
N GLY A 174 -8.48 16.19 -14.19
CA GLY A 174 -9.01 15.52 -15.36
C GLY A 174 -9.51 14.13 -15.04
N VAL A 175 -9.65 13.28 -16.06
CA VAL A 175 -10.14 11.90 -15.89
C VAL A 175 -8.97 10.96 -15.68
N GLY A 176 -9.00 10.17 -14.60
CA GLY A 176 -8.00 9.14 -14.34
C GLY A 176 -8.25 8.41 -13.01
N ALA A 177 -8.04 7.11 -13.00
CA ALA A 177 -8.07 6.24 -11.82
C ALA A 177 -7.37 4.94 -12.21
N SER A 178 -6.04 4.98 -12.18
CA SER A 178 -5.23 3.81 -12.52
C SER A 178 -3.93 3.82 -11.73
N GLY A 179 -3.35 2.64 -11.54
CA GLY A 179 -2.04 2.49 -10.92
C GLY A 179 -1.32 1.26 -11.43
N GLY A 180 -0.02 1.19 -11.13
CA GLY A 180 0.80 0.07 -11.55
C GLY A 180 2.22 0.11 -11.01
N ILE A 181 2.96 -0.94 -11.32
CA ILE A 181 4.38 -1.08 -11.01
C ILE A 181 5.22 -0.76 -12.24
N ILE A 182 6.43 -0.26 -11.98
CA ILE A 182 7.49 -0.07 -12.97
C ILE A 182 8.55 -1.13 -12.68
N GLN A 183 8.95 -1.86 -13.72
CA GLN A 183 10.00 -2.86 -13.61
C GLN A 183 10.85 -2.89 -14.88
N ASP A 184 12.15 -3.08 -14.69
CA ASP A 184 13.05 -3.32 -15.80
C ASP A 184 12.76 -4.68 -16.44
N SER A 185 12.82 -4.74 -17.77
CA SER A 185 12.73 -5.98 -18.50
C SER A 185 13.78 -6.02 -19.61
N PRO A 186 14.50 -7.13 -19.78
CA PRO A 186 15.40 -7.31 -20.92
C PRO A 186 14.61 -7.58 -22.23
N LYS A 187 13.29 -7.75 -22.16
CA LYS A 187 12.42 -8.02 -23.31
C LYS A 187 12.18 -6.75 -24.11
N GLN A 188 12.06 -6.91 -25.43
CA GLN A 188 11.94 -5.75 -26.33
C GLN A 188 10.48 -5.43 -26.70
N SER A 189 9.55 -6.36 -26.47
CA SER A 189 8.14 -6.20 -26.82
C SER A 189 7.20 -6.38 -25.63
N ALA A 190 6.07 -5.68 -25.66
CA ALA A 190 5.01 -5.81 -24.65
C ALA A 190 4.48 -7.25 -24.57
N GLY A 191 4.22 -7.91 -25.70
CA GLY A 191 3.75 -9.29 -25.76
C GLY A 191 4.73 -10.35 -25.20
N GLU A 192 6.04 -10.10 -25.19
CA GLU A 192 6.99 -10.97 -24.48
C GLU A 192 6.86 -10.85 -22.97
N VAL A 193 6.81 -9.62 -22.47
CA VAL A 193 6.62 -9.33 -21.04
C VAL A 193 5.26 -9.86 -20.57
N ALA A 194 4.21 -9.64 -21.35
CA ALA A 194 2.86 -10.12 -21.06
C ALA A 194 2.81 -11.64 -20.87
N ARG A 195 3.45 -12.41 -21.77
CA ARG A 195 3.53 -13.87 -21.68
C ARG A 195 4.32 -14.34 -20.47
N GLU A 196 5.42 -13.67 -20.15
CA GLU A 196 6.24 -13.98 -18.97
C GLU A 196 5.46 -13.75 -17.66
N LEU A 197 4.75 -12.63 -17.57
CA LEU A 197 3.95 -12.26 -16.41
C LEU A 197 2.58 -12.95 -16.37
N LYS A 198 2.18 -13.63 -17.46
CA LYS A 198 0.83 -14.19 -17.66
C LYS A 198 -0.26 -13.14 -17.50
N LEU A 199 -0.01 -11.95 -18.05
CA LEU A 199 -0.92 -10.82 -18.08
C LEU A 199 -1.40 -10.56 -19.51
N PRO A 200 -2.57 -9.93 -19.70
CA PRO A 200 -2.96 -9.39 -20.99
C PRO A 200 -1.97 -8.34 -21.49
N GLU A 201 -1.62 -8.38 -22.78
CA GLU A 201 -0.63 -7.47 -23.39
C GLU A 201 -1.04 -5.99 -23.28
N PHE A 202 -2.34 -5.70 -23.31
CA PHE A 202 -2.84 -4.33 -23.17
C PHE A 202 -2.59 -3.69 -21.79
N LEU A 203 -2.12 -4.45 -20.80
CA LEU A 203 -1.72 -3.94 -19.49
C LEU A 203 -0.21 -3.61 -19.43
N ILE A 204 0.53 -3.89 -20.50
CA ILE A 204 1.98 -3.71 -20.56
C ILE A 204 2.31 -2.46 -21.37
N PHE A 205 2.90 -1.48 -20.70
CA PHE A 205 3.32 -0.23 -21.30
C PHE A 205 4.83 -0.07 -21.15
N LYS A 206 5.46 0.55 -22.16
CA LYS A 206 6.82 1.07 -22.03
C LYS A 206 6.73 2.46 -21.43
N VAL A 207 7.52 2.72 -20.41
CA VAL A 207 7.52 3.98 -19.67
C VAL A 207 8.95 4.43 -19.39
N HIS A 208 9.18 5.73 -19.30
CA HIS A 208 10.46 6.32 -18.91
C HIS A 208 10.31 7.17 -17.64
N VAL A 209 10.25 6.49 -16.50
CA VAL A 209 10.10 7.11 -15.17
C VAL A 209 11.15 6.52 -14.22
N PRO A 210 12.46 6.79 -14.45
CA PRO A 210 13.55 6.16 -13.71
C PRO A 210 13.54 6.45 -12.21
N SER A 211 12.85 7.50 -11.76
CA SER A 211 12.83 7.90 -10.35
C SER A 211 11.78 7.16 -9.50
N ALA A 212 10.97 6.27 -10.07
CA ALA A 212 9.91 5.55 -9.38
C ALA A 212 9.87 4.05 -9.69
N ASN A 213 9.40 3.26 -8.73
CA ASN A 213 9.13 1.82 -8.90
C ASN A 213 7.63 1.51 -9.04
N GLY A 214 6.77 2.50 -8.83
CA GLY A 214 5.35 2.40 -9.08
C GLY A 214 4.73 3.78 -9.17
N PHE A 215 3.55 3.85 -9.75
CA PHE A 215 2.83 5.10 -9.91
C PHE A 215 1.32 4.91 -9.88
N PHE A 216 0.59 5.96 -9.55
CA PHE A 216 -0.85 5.97 -9.70
C PHE A 216 -1.35 7.37 -10.01
N ILE A 217 -2.51 7.42 -10.67
CA ILE A 217 -3.27 8.63 -10.98
C ILE A 217 -4.67 8.49 -10.39
N LEU A 218 -5.14 9.57 -9.78
CA LEU A 218 -6.51 9.68 -9.28
C LEU A 218 -7.03 11.07 -9.66
N SER A 219 -8.20 11.11 -10.31
CA SER A 219 -8.91 12.35 -10.58
C SER A 219 -9.17 13.09 -9.27
N ARG A 220 -8.94 14.42 -9.27
CA ARG A 220 -9.27 15.27 -8.12
C ARG A 220 -10.72 15.11 -7.70
N ASP A 221 -11.64 14.88 -8.64
CA ASP A 221 -13.07 14.77 -8.35
C ASP A 221 -13.37 13.63 -7.36
N PHE A 222 -12.60 12.54 -7.36
CA PHE A 222 -12.74 11.47 -6.35
C PHE A 222 -12.45 11.93 -4.92
N LEU A 223 -11.74 13.05 -4.74
CA LEU A 223 -11.41 13.61 -3.43
C LEU A 223 -12.36 14.73 -3.00
N THR A 224 -13.01 15.38 -3.95
CA THR A 224 -13.75 16.63 -3.69
C THR A 224 -15.24 16.52 -3.95
N ASP A 225 -15.66 15.69 -4.91
CA ASP A 225 -17.07 15.61 -5.30
C ASP A 225 -17.88 14.87 -4.25
N ALA A 226 -19.08 15.39 -3.94
CA ALA A 226 -19.90 14.92 -2.82
C ALA A 226 -20.25 13.42 -2.92
N GLU A 227 -20.37 12.90 -4.15
CA GLU A 227 -20.61 11.48 -4.42
C GLU A 227 -19.52 10.58 -3.82
N TYR A 228 -18.26 11.04 -3.80
CA TYR A 228 -17.11 10.24 -3.37
C TYR A 228 -16.66 10.53 -1.95
N HIS A 229 -17.27 11.49 -1.24
CA HIS A 229 -16.84 11.87 0.12
C HIS A 229 -16.75 10.68 1.09
N VAL A 230 -17.59 9.67 0.89
CA VAL A 230 -17.65 8.48 1.73
C VAL A 230 -16.47 7.53 1.50
N ASN A 231 -15.92 7.47 0.28
CA ASN A 231 -14.89 6.51 -0.13
C ASN A 231 -13.67 7.15 -0.83
N SER A 232 -13.48 8.46 -0.76
CA SER A 232 -12.37 9.18 -1.40
C SER A 232 -10.98 8.62 -1.05
N ALA A 233 -10.68 8.52 0.25
CA ALA A 233 -9.44 7.92 0.73
C ALA A 233 -9.33 6.43 0.41
N THR A 234 -10.46 5.73 0.24
CA THR A 234 -10.49 4.33 -0.20
C THR A 234 -10.05 4.21 -1.65
N LEU A 235 -10.56 5.05 -2.54
CA LEU A 235 -10.17 5.06 -3.95
C LEU A 235 -8.70 5.44 -4.11
N LEU A 236 -8.21 6.43 -3.36
CA LEU A 236 -6.79 6.75 -3.34
C LEU A 236 -5.93 5.56 -2.92
N TYR A 237 -6.33 4.86 -1.85
CA TYR A 237 -5.57 3.70 -1.38
C TYR A 237 -5.69 2.50 -2.33
N HIS A 238 -6.83 2.34 -3.00
CA HIS A 238 -7.04 1.33 -4.04
C HIS A 238 -6.05 1.53 -5.18
N GLU A 239 -5.96 2.73 -5.76
CA GLU A 239 -5.00 3.03 -6.82
C GLU A 239 -3.55 2.90 -6.35
N PHE A 240 -3.25 3.35 -5.13
CA PHE A 240 -1.96 3.14 -4.50
C PHE A 240 -1.62 1.63 -4.36
N SER A 241 -2.61 0.77 -4.10
CA SER A 241 -2.37 -0.67 -3.91
C SER A 241 -1.84 -1.36 -5.17
N HIS A 242 -2.18 -0.85 -6.36
CA HIS A 242 -1.60 -1.34 -7.62
C HIS A 242 -0.09 -1.08 -7.72
N THR A 243 0.44 -0.06 -7.04
CA THR A 243 1.90 0.20 -6.95
C THR A 243 2.66 -0.85 -6.15
N MET A 244 1.94 -1.71 -5.42
CA MET A 244 2.46 -2.87 -4.72
C MET A 244 2.20 -4.19 -5.47
N ALA A 245 1.82 -4.10 -6.75
CA ALA A 245 1.44 -5.21 -7.64
C ALA A 245 0.18 -5.98 -7.20
N ILE A 246 -0.68 -5.36 -6.38
CA ILE A 246 -1.93 -5.98 -5.96
C ILE A 246 -2.94 -5.84 -7.12
N PRO A 247 -3.50 -6.95 -7.65
CA PRO A 247 -4.44 -6.89 -8.76
C PRO A 247 -5.83 -6.45 -8.29
N ASP A 248 -6.65 -6.02 -9.25
CA ASP A 248 -8.07 -5.81 -9.02
C ASP A 248 -8.77 -7.08 -8.51
N GLY A 249 -9.79 -6.84 -7.69
CA GLY A 249 -10.73 -7.83 -7.16
C GLY A 249 -12.06 -7.86 -7.92
N TYR A 250 -12.10 -7.31 -9.13
CA TYR A 250 -13.28 -7.22 -9.99
C TYR A 250 -12.89 -7.35 -11.48
N ASP A 251 -13.87 -7.72 -12.29
CA ASP A 251 -13.72 -7.78 -13.74
C ASP A 251 -13.73 -6.36 -14.34
N LEU A 252 -12.69 -6.00 -15.10
CA LEU A 252 -12.49 -4.64 -15.61
C LEU A 252 -13.53 -4.19 -16.64
N ASP A 253 -14.17 -5.12 -17.34
CA ASP A 253 -15.12 -4.81 -18.41
C ASP A 253 -16.56 -4.70 -17.88
N THR A 254 -16.92 -5.54 -16.91
CA THR A 254 -18.27 -5.61 -16.31
C THR A 254 -18.38 -4.89 -14.96
N GLY A 255 -17.25 -4.63 -14.29
CA GLY A 255 -17.20 -4.07 -12.94
C GLY A 255 -17.64 -5.02 -11.83
N ALA A 256 -17.94 -6.28 -12.15
CA ALA A 256 -18.42 -7.28 -11.20
C ALA A 256 -17.29 -7.73 -10.27
N SER A 257 -17.44 -7.47 -8.97
CA SER A 257 -16.45 -7.85 -7.97
C SER A 257 -16.51 -9.34 -7.63
N TYR A 258 -15.34 -9.95 -7.46
CA TYR A 258 -15.18 -11.31 -6.94
C TYR A 258 -14.46 -11.34 -5.58
N THR A 259 -13.95 -10.21 -5.08
CA THR A 259 -13.47 -10.05 -3.71
C THR A 259 -14.28 -9.02 -2.92
N ALA A 260 -14.33 -9.18 -1.60
CA ALA A 260 -15.01 -8.26 -0.68
C ALA A 260 -14.10 -7.18 -0.08
N ASP A 261 -12.79 -7.26 -0.35
CA ASP A 261 -11.74 -6.39 0.18
C ASP A 261 -11.64 -5.08 -0.61
N ILE A 262 -10.67 -4.23 -0.25
CA ILE A 262 -10.48 -2.92 -0.90
C ILE A 262 -10.18 -3.02 -2.40
N MET A 263 -9.69 -4.16 -2.89
CA MET A 263 -9.43 -4.36 -4.31
C MET A 263 -10.69 -4.78 -5.08
N GLY A 264 -11.74 -5.25 -4.39
CA GLY A 264 -13.04 -5.57 -4.96
C GLY A 264 -14.14 -4.64 -4.47
N ASP A 265 -15.20 -5.19 -3.87
CA ASP A 265 -16.37 -4.42 -3.42
C ASP A 265 -16.07 -3.42 -2.30
N GLY A 266 -15.00 -3.64 -1.53
CA GLY A 266 -14.56 -2.74 -0.47
C GLY A 266 -14.17 -1.36 -0.98
N ARG A 267 -13.85 -1.19 -2.28
CA ARG A 267 -13.53 0.12 -2.90
C ARG A 267 -14.67 1.14 -2.82
N ARG A 268 -15.90 0.66 -2.65
CA ARG A 268 -17.12 1.49 -2.52
C ARG A 268 -17.46 1.84 -1.07
N LYS A 269 -16.65 1.40 -0.10
CA LYS A 269 -16.89 1.59 1.34
C LYS A 269 -15.90 2.61 1.91
N PRO A 270 -16.23 3.25 3.06
CA PRO A 270 -15.23 4.01 3.80
C PRO A 270 -14.01 3.17 4.14
N LEU A 271 -12.84 3.82 4.20
CA LEU A 271 -11.56 3.16 4.47
C LEU A 271 -11.55 2.38 5.80
N LEU A 272 -12.32 2.85 6.79
CA LEU A 272 -12.52 2.18 8.10
C LEU A 272 -13.41 0.93 8.05
N ARG A 273 -14.09 0.67 6.93
CA ARG A 273 -15.03 -0.45 6.72
C ARG A 273 -14.59 -1.39 5.59
N THR A 274 -13.33 -1.29 5.21
CA THR A 274 -12.69 -2.18 4.23
C THR A 274 -11.36 -2.68 4.80
N TYR A 275 -10.67 -3.54 4.05
CA TYR A 275 -9.44 -4.22 4.47
C TYR A 275 -8.66 -4.71 3.26
N LEU A 276 -7.40 -5.12 3.45
CA LEU A 276 -6.69 -5.99 2.51
C LEU A 276 -6.96 -7.45 2.92
N SER A 277 -7.38 -8.30 1.97
CA SER A 277 -7.69 -9.70 2.29
C SER A 277 -6.48 -10.47 2.80
N ARG A 278 -6.74 -11.57 3.50
CA ARG A 278 -5.70 -12.48 3.98
C ARG A 278 -4.83 -13.01 2.84
N ASP A 279 -5.41 -13.25 1.67
CA ASP A 279 -4.68 -13.71 0.49
C ASP A 279 -3.70 -12.63 -0.03
N ILE A 280 -4.11 -11.36 -0.03
CA ILE A 280 -3.21 -10.25 -0.33
C ILE A 280 -2.10 -10.16 0.71
N LEU A 281 -2.45 -10.08 1.99
CA LEU A 281 -1.50 -9.90 3.09
C LEU A 281 -0.48 -11.05 3.13
N SER A 282 -0.92 -12.31 2.99
CA SER A 282 -0.03 -13.47 2.93
C SER A 282 0.83 -13.49 1.67
N GLY A 283 0.28 -13.10 0.52
CA GLY A 283 1.03 -12.93 -0.74
C GLY A 283 2.07 -11.81 -0.68
N MET A 284 1.96 -10.88 0.27
CA MET A 284 2.94 -9.83 0.57
C MET A 284 3.88 -10.20 1.73
N GLY A 285 3.85 -11.45 2.19
CA GLY A 285 4.74 -11.93 3.24
C GLY A 285 4.26 -11.60 4.65
N LEU A 286 3.02 -11.15 4.86
CA LEU A 286 2.46 -11.03 6.21
C LEU A 286 1.88 -12.39 6.64
N VAL A 287 2.74 -13.24 7.21
CA VAL A 287 2.36 -14.58 7.71
C VAL A 287 1.92 -14.47 9.17
N GLU A 288 0.70 -14.92 9.47
CA GLU A 288 0.07 -14.93 10.80
C GLU A 288 0.58 -16.01 11.73
#